data_AF-A0A534VNL7-F1
#
_entry.id   AF-A0A534VNL7-F1
#
_cell.length_a   1.000
_cell.length_b   1.000
_cell.length_c   1.000
_cell.angle_alpha   90.00
_cell.angle_beta   90.00
_cell.angle_gamma   90.00
#
_symmetry.space_group_name_H-M   'P 1'
#
loop_
_entity.id
_entity.type
_entity.pdbx_description
1 polymer ?
#
loop_
_entity_poly.entity_id
_entity_poly.type
_entity_poly.pdbx_seq_one_letter_code
_entity_poly.pdbx_strand_id
1 'polypeptide(L)'
;MERQVEIGRLERQVRILTMEFEALAAHVFGLQRQSQVLSLLPAWAAKNIDEDRLRLETRDLVAKVERYLYPFSRAKYPEVLSGSTGFTGLQANPALFDPLTINLDWNKDWGKIVDDTIAIVNTVEGKFREARLAFDQLDASGRPVTQTIGIAIPKPESLWTDSMRGLPPSYAHTYRELSPSASAAIWAAIQDPAGKPAEITISPDDLYRRFNEPAFAGQLDCTRMVPVIQSAAIFAVDGGNSSNAPLNDTTQTVVTFSSDELVYGTAAGPVALMGNNPSWLSFSLPILYGLEGDAQIKYTTSPPGAPAANAGAGQGLSPFGKFTFSADKAHLDRPDIFALIVLMTVEYRNNTNGAIASWLTHCN
;
A
#
# COMPACT_ATOMS: atom_id res chain seq x y z
N MET A 1 93.44 -42.66 -27.96
CA MET A 1 92.15 -42.22 -28.55
C MET A 1 90.96 -42.47 -27.63
N GLU A 2 90.84 -43.61 -26.95
CA GLU A 2 89.71 -43.90 -26.04
C GLU A 2 89.46 -42.82 -24.97
N ARG A 3 90.50 -42.33 -24.29
CA ARG A 3 90.34 -41.27 -23.26
C ARG A 3 89.80 -39.93 -23.78
N GLN A 4 90.07 -39.57 -25.04
CA GLN A 4 89.54 -38.32 -25.62
C GLN A 4 88.08 -38.46 -26.06
N VAL A 5 87.68 -39.65 -26.52
CA VAL A 5 86.28 -39.96 -26.82
C VAL A 5 85.46 -40.00 -25.53
N GLU A 6 86.05 -40.49 -24.44
CA GLU A 6 85.41 -40.55 -23.12
C GLU A 6 85.22 -39.14 -22.50
N ILE A 7 86.22 -38.26 -22.60
CA ILE A 7 86.09 -36.85 -22.19
C ILE A 7 85.00 -36.14 -23.00
N GLY A 8 84.99 -36.29 -24.33
CA GLY A 8 83.95 -35.68 -25.17
C GLY A 8 82.54 -36.24 -24.89
N ARG A 9 82.43 -37.51 -24.49
CA ARG A 9 81.16 -38.12 -24.07
C ARG A 9 80.70 -37.56 -22.73
N LEU A 10 81.61 -37.39 -21.77
CA LEU A 10 81.32 -36.79 -20.47
C LEU A 10 80.92 -35.32 -20.60
N GLU A 11 81.60 -34.54 -21.45
CA GLU A 11 81.24 -33.13 -21.70
C GLU A 11 79.84 -33.00 -22.32
N ARG A 12 79.47 -33.88 -23.26
CA ARG A 12 78.10 -33.92 -23.79
C ARG A 12 77.08 -34.29 -22.71
N GLN A 13 77.40 -35.26 -21.85
CA GLN A 13 76.51 -35.64 -20.75
C GLN A 13 76.32 -34.50 -19.75
N VAL A 14 77.39 -33.79 -19.38
CA VAL A 14 77.32 -32.61 -18.50
C VAL A 14 76.48 -31.50 -19.16
N ARG A 15 76.65 -31.27 -20.45
CA ARG A 15 75.89 -30.25 -21.18
C ARG A 15 74.40 -30.60 -21.26
N ILE A 16 74.06 -31.87 -21.50
CA ILE A 16 72.67 -32.35 -21.51
C ILE A 16 72.05 -32.19 -20.13
N LEU A 17 72.75 -32.60 -19.07
CA LEU A 17 72.29 -32.45 -17.69
C LEU A 17 72.07 -30.98 -17.29
N THR A 18 72.92 -30.08 -17.78
CA THR A 18 72.75 -28.63 -17.54
C THR A 18 71.48 -28.11 -18.21
N MET A 19 71.21 -28.51 -19.46
CA MET A 19 69.97 -28.14 -20.16
C MET A 19 68.73 -28.75 -19.49
N GLU A 20 68.80 -29.99 -19.01
CA GLU A 20 67.72 -30.63 -18.26
C GLU A 20 67.44 -29.90 -16.94
N PHE A 21 68.48 -29.47 -16.23
CA PHE A 21 68.34 -28.71 -15.00
C PHE A 21 67.69 -27.33 -15.25
N GLU A 22 68.12 -26.62 -16.30
CA GLU A 22 67.51 -25.35 -16.71
C GLU A 22 66.04 -25.52 -17.12
N ALA A 23 65.73 -26.59 -17.87
CA ALA A 23 64.36 -26.92 -18.26
C ALA A 23 63.50 -27.26 -17.03
N LEU A 24 64.03 -28.01 -16.06
CA LEU A 24 63.35 -28.35 -14.83
C LEU A 24 63.10 -27.10 -13.97
N ALA A 25 64.09 -26.21 -13.86
CA ALA A 25 63.96 -24.96 -13.15
C ALA A 25 62.86 -24.07 -13.77
N ALA A 26 62.86 -23.91 -15.10
CA ALA A 26 61.81 -23.19 -15.80
C ALA A 26 60.41 -23.81 -15.59
N HIS A 27 60.33 -25.14 -15.57
CA HIS A 27 59.09 -25.87 -15.31
C HIS A 27 58.59 -25.66 -13.87
N VAL A 28 59.48 -25.70 -12.87
CA VAL A 28 59.15 -25.40 -11.46
C VAL A 28 58.66 -23.96 -11.30
N PHE A 29 59.31 -22.98 -11.94
CA PHE A 29 58.82 -21.59 -11.93
C PHE A 29 57.46 -21.43 -12.61
N GLY A 30 57.22 -22.14 -13.72
CA GLY A 30 55.93 -22.19 -14.38
C GLY A 30 54.82 -22.76 -13.48
N LEU A 31 55.11 -23.88 -12.83
CA LEU A 31 54.20 -24.54 -11.89
C LEU A 31 53.92 -23.70 -10.64
N GLN A 32 54.91 -22.98 -10.11
CA GLN A 32 54.71 -22.05 -9.00
C GLN A 32 53.78 -20.89 -9.37
N ARG A 33 53.93 -20.31 -10.57
CA ARG A 33 53.01 -19.27 -11.05
C ARG A 33 51.60 -19.81 -11.27
N GLN A 34 51.47 -21.00 -11.85
CA GLN A 34 50.17 -21.65 -12.00
C GLN A 34 49.52 -21.96 -10.64
N SER A 35 50.29 -22.46 -9.67
CA SER A 35 49.82 -22.70 -8.30
C SER A 35 49.35 -21.41 -7.62
N GLN A 36 50.05 -20.29 -7.81
CA GLN A 36 49.64 -18.98 -7.30
C GLN A 36 48.36 -18.46 -7.97
N VAL A 37 48.16 -18.73 -9.27
CA VAL A 37 46.90 -18.35 -9.95
C VAL A 37 45.75 -19.26 -9.51
N LEU A 38 46.00 -20.57 -9.38
CA LEU A 38 45.02 -21.54 -8.92
C LEU A 38 44.60 -21.30 -7.46
N SER A 39 45.50 -20.78 -6.61
CA SER A 39 45.15 -20.41 -5.23
C SER A 39 44.29 -19.16 -5.14
N LEU A 40 44.25 -18.33 -6.18
CA LEU A 40 43.38 -17.15 -6.27
C LEU A 40 41.98 -17.47 -6.81
N LEU A 41 41.81 -18.59 -7.52
CA LEU A 41 40.51 -18.98 -8.08
C LEU A 41 39.38 -19.07 -7.04
N PRO A 42 39.56 -19.67 -5.85
CA PRO A 42 38.50 -19.70 -4.84
C PRO A 42 38.11 -18.32 -4.32
N ALA A 43 39.08 -17.41 -4.16
CA ALA A 43 38.84 -16.05 -3.70
C ALA A 43 38.09 -15.22 -4.76
N TRP A 44 38.44 -15.39 -6.04
CA TRP A 44 37.71 -14.76 -7.14
C TRP A 44 36.31 -15.35 -7.32
N ALA A 45 36.15 -16.67 -7.19
CA ALA A 45 34.84 -17.30 -7.21
C ALA A 45 33.95 -16.82 -6.06
N ALA A 46 34.48 -16.72 -4.84
CA ALA A 46 33.76 -16.18 -3.69
C ALA A 46 33.36 -14.71 -3.92
N LYS A 47 34.30 -13.88 -4.39
CA LYS A 47 34.02 -12.48 -4.72
C LYS A 47 32.93 -12.34 -5.78
N ASN A 48 32.97 -13.16 -6.83
CA ASN A 48 31.95 -13.12 -7.89
C ASN A 48 30.57 -13.55 -7.38
N ILE A 49 30.50 -14.56 -6.50
CA ILE A 49 29.24 -14.98 -5.87
C ILE A 49 28.66 -13.86 -5.01
N ASP A 50 29.49 -13.18 -4.22
CA ASP A 50 29.06 -12.05 -3.39
C ASP A 50 28.62 -10.85 -4.24
N GLU A 51 29.36 -10.55 -5.32
CA GLU A 51 29.03 -9.47 -6.26
C GLU A 51 27.71 -9.73 -6.99
N ASP A 52 27.47 -10.96 -7.43
CA ASP A 52 26.21 -11.36 -8.05
C ASP A 52 25.03 -11.26 -7.08
N ARG A 53 25.24 -11.66 -5.82
CA ARG A 53 24.22 -11.54 -4.77
C ARG A 53 23.91 -10.07 -4.46
N LEU A 54 24.94 -9.25 -4.25
CA LEU A 54 24.80 -7.80 -4.01
C LEU A 54 24.07 -7.12 -5.16
N ARG A 55 24.38 -7.50 -6.41
CA ARG A 55 23.68 -7.00 -7.60
C ARG A 55 22.19 -7.34 -7.59
N LEU A 56 21.82 -8.59 -7.28
CA LEU A 56 20.43 -9.02 -7.24
C LEU A 56 19.65 -8.32 -6.12
N GLU A 57 20.22 -8.24 -4.92
CA GLU A 57 19.61 -7.58 -3.76
C GLU A 57 19.44 -6.07 -3.99
N THR A 58 20.44 -5.42 -4.61
CA THR A 58 20.36 -4.00 -4.97
C THR A 58 19.28 -3.75 -6.02
N ARG A 59 19.16 -4.59 -7.05
CA ARG A 59 18.10 -4.49 -8.06
C ARG A 59 16.72 -4.62 -7.45
N ASP A 60 16.55 -5.57 -6.52
CA ASP A 60 15.29 -5.75 -5.80
C ASP A 60 14.96 -4.52 -4.92
N LEU A 61 15.95 -3.97 -4.23
CA LEU A 61 15.78 -2.75 -3.43
C LEU A 61 15.37 -1.55 -4.30
N VAL A 62 16.06 -1.31 -5.42
CA VAL A 62 15.72 -0.24 -6.36
C VAL A 62 14.30 -0.42 -6.91
N ALA A 63 13.96 -1.64 -7.33
CA ALA A 63 12.61 -1.96 -7.80
C ALA A 63 11.55 -1.71 -6.73
N LYS A 64 11.84 -2.00 -5.45
CA LYS A 64 10.92 -1.71 -4.34
C LYS A 64 10.74 -0.21 -4.10
N VAL A 65 11.81 0.57 -4.16
CA VAL A 65 11.76 2.02 -3.99
C VAL A 65 10.96 2.67 -5.14
N GLU A 66 11.24 2.29 -6.39
CA GLU A 66 10.56 2.82 -7.56
C GLU A 66 9.08 2.41 -7.62
N ARG A 67 8.77 1.12 -7.39
CA ARG A 67 7.42 0.59 -7.59
C ARG A 67 6.48 0.79 -6.41
N TYR A 68 7.00 0.88 -5.18
CA TYR A 68 6.18 0.96 -3.97
C TYR A 68 6.36 2.29 -3.24
N LEU A 69 7.60 2.68 -2.94
CA LEU A 69 7.86 3.83 -2.08
C LEU A 69 7.55 5.16 -2.77
N TYR A 70 7.93 5.30 -4.04
CA TYR A 70 7.72 6.53 -4.79
C TYR A 70 6.23 6.83 -5.07
N PRO A 71 5.42 5.90 -5.59
CA PRO A 71 3.98 6.14 -5.77
C PRO A 71 3.27 6.46 -4.46
N PHE A 72 3.65 5.77 -3.36
CA PHE A 72 3.10 6.04 -2.04
C PHE A 72 3.48 7.44 -1.54
N SER A 73 4.74 7.86 -1.73
CA SER A 73 5.17 9.24 -1.40
C SER A 73 4.36 10.28 -2.18
N ARG A 74 4.11 10.04 -3.46
CA ARG A 74 3.35 10.95 -4.31
C ARG A 74 1.89 11.05 -3.90
N ALA A 75 1.27 9.93 -3.51
CA ALA A 75 -0.12 9.90 -3.08
C ALA A 75 -0.32 10.49 -1.66
N LYS A 76 0.53 10.11 -0.69
CA LYS A 76 0.34 10.46 0.71
C LYS A 76 1.10 11.72 1.16
N TYR A 77 2.29 11.96 0.61
CA TYR A 77 3.21 13.04 1.02
C TYR A 77 3.83 13.76 -0.20
N PRO A 78 3.04 14.39 -1.09
CA PRO A 78 3.59 15.04 -2.28
C PRO A 78 4.67 16.09 -1.93
N GLU A 79 4.60 16.69 -0.75
CA GLU A 79 5.58 17.68 -0.26
C GLU A 79 6.97 17.08 -0.01
N VAL A 80 7.05 15.78 0.30
CA VAL A 80 8.32 15.05 0.40
C VAL A 80 9.03 15.03 -0.95
N LEU A 81 8.27 15.04 -2.06
CA LEU A 81 8.83 15.03 -3.40
C LEU A 81 9.13 16.46 -3.88
N SER A 82 8.14 17.34 -3.91
CA SER A 82 8.25 18.66 -4.54
C SER A 82 9.00 19.68 -3.65
N GLY A 83 9.03 19.45 -2.34
CA GLY A 83 9.36 20.48 -1.36
C GLY A 83 8.17 21.42 -1.20
N SER A 84 7.82 21.75 0.03
CA SER A 84 6.90 22.85 0.36
C SER A 84 7.57 23.76 1.39
N THR A 85 6.98 24.89 1.71
CA THR A 85 7.58 25.92 2.58
C THR A 85 8.17 25.31 3.87
N GLY A 86 9.50 25.36 4.01
CA GLY A 86 10.25 24.79 5.14
C GLY A 86 10.82 23.38 4.90
N PHE A 87 10.54 22.77 3.75
CA PHE A 87 10.98 21.44 3.33
C PHE A 87 11.75 21.46 2.01
N THR A 88 13.00 21.00 2.03
CA THR A 88 13.71 20.63 0.80
C THR A 88 13.20 19.25 0.35
N GLY A 89 12.42 19.23 -0.73
CA GLY A 89 11.89 17.99 -1.30
C GLY A 89 12.99 17.10 -1.90
N LEU A 90 12.70 15.81 -2.04
CA LEU A 90 13.60 14.83 -2.66
C LEU A 90 13.94 15.22 -4.11
N GLN A 91 13.03 15.86 -4.85
CA GLN A 91 13.28 16.34 -6.21
C GLN A 91 14.26 17.53 -6.26
N ALA A 92 14.48 18.23 -5.14
CA ALA A 92 15.49 19.29 -5.07
C ALA A 92 16.93 18.75 -5.03
N ASN A 93 17.10 17.43 -4.81
CA ASN A 93 18.38 16.72 -4.93
C ASN A 93 18.30 15.65 -6.04
N PRO A 94 18.29 16.03 -7.33
CA PRO A 94 18.24 15.08 -8.45
C PRO A 94 19.40 14.07 -8.40
N ALA A 95 20.56 14.44 -7.84
CA ALA A 95 21.69 13.54 -7.63
C ALA A 95 21.40 12.33 -6.72
N LEU A 96 20.37 12.39 -5.86
CA LEU A 96 19.95 11.27 -5.01
C LEU A 96 18.84 10.41 -5.67
N PHE A 97 18.08 10.98 -6.61
CA PHE A 97 16.88 10.34 -7.17
C PHE A 97 17.10 9.80 -8.59
N ASP A 98 17.92 10.46 -9.40
CA ASP A 98 18.29 10.02 -10.75
C ASP A 98 19.00 8.66 -10.79
N PRO A 99 19.88 8.30 -9.82
CA PRO A 99 20.46 6.97 -9.76
C PRO A 99 19.42 5.88 -9.53
N LEU A 100 18.40 6.13 -8.69
CA LEU A 100 17.34 5.16 -8.38
C LEU A 100 16.37 4.90 -9.54
N THR A 101 16.25 5.82 -10.49
CA THR A 101 15.17 5.81 -11.47
C THR A 101 15.63 5.64 -12.91
N ILE A 102 16.81 6.17 -13.28
CA ILE A 102 17.16 6.27 -14.71
C ILE A 102 18.65 5.98 -15.00
N ASN A 103 19.58 6.19 -14.05
CA ASN A 103 21.02 6.27 -14.37
C ASN A 103 21.96 5.48 -13.45
N LEU A 104 21.56 4.33 -12.91
CA LEU A 104 22.50 3.40 -12.30
C LEU A 104 23.36 2.74 -13.38
N ASP A 105 24.62 3.15 -13.50
CA ASP A 105 25.61 2.47 -14.34
C ASP A 105 25.97 1.13 -13.68
N TRP A 106 25.27 0.08 -14.08
CA TRP A 106 25.41 -1.30 -13.61
C TRP A 106 26.79 -1.93 -13.92
N ASN A 107 27.71 -1.19 -14.55
CA ASN A 107 29.07 -1.63 -14.83
C ASN A 107 30.12 -1.04 -13.88
N LYS A 108 29.72 -0.26 -12.88
CA LYS A 108 30.60 0.33 -11.85
C LYS A 108 30.72 -0.55 -10.60
N ASP A 109 31.62 -0.15 -9.70
CA ASP A 109 31.85 -0.77 -8.40
C ASP A 109 30.54 -0.93 -7.59
N TRP A 110 30.13 -2.18 -7.38
CA TRP A 110 28.89 -2.53 -6.69
C TRP A 110 28.88 -2.11 -5.23
N GLY A 111 30.04 -2.07 -4.57
CA GLY A 111 30.13 -1.62 -3.17
C GLY A 111 29.68 -0.17 -3.04
N LYS A 112 30.13 0.69 -3.96
CA LYS A 112 29.72 2.09 -4.01
C LYS A 112 28.23 2.27 -4.32
N ILE A 113 27.70 1.46 -5.25
CA ILE A 113 26.28 1.49 -5.59
C ILE A 113 25.41 1.12 -4.38
N VAL A 114 25.82 0.13 -3.59
CA VAL A 114 25.12 -0.30 -2.38
C VAL A 114 25.13 0.81 -1.33
N ASP A 115 26.29 1.40 -1.05
CA ASP A 115 26.42 2.50 -0.08
C ASP A 115 25.58 3.72 -0.49
N ASP A 116 25.63 4.10 -1.78
CA ASP A 116 24.84 5.19 -2.33
C ASP A 116 23.33 4.88 -2.21
N THR A 117 22.91 3.63 -2.48
CA THR A 117 21.50 3.20 -2.35
C THR A 117 21.04 3.24 -0.88
N ILE A 118 21.86 2.78 0.06
CA ILE A 118 21.55 2.83 1.51
C ILE A 118 21.42 4.28 1.98
N ALA A 119 22.35 5.16 1.58
CA ALA A 119 22.29 6.58 1.92
C ALA A 119 21.00 7.23 1.41
N ILE A 120 20.56 6.86 0.21
CA ILE A 120 19.30 7.34 -0.35
C ILE A 120 18.11 6.80 0.45
N VAL A 121 18.05 5.50 0.74
CA VAL A 121 16.96 4.91 1.56
C VAL A 121 16.86 5.59 2.92
N ASN A 122 17.98 5.81 3.61
CA ASN A 122 18.01 6.52 4.90
C ASN A 122 17.52 7.96 4.78
N THR A 123 17.88 8.65 3.69
CA THR A 123 17.42 10.02 3.43
C THR A 123 15.91 10.05 3.18
N VAL A 124 15.41 9.13 2.36
CA VAL A 124 13.98 9.00 2.06
C VAL A 124 13.21 8.68 3.34
N GLU A 125 13.64 7.71 4.14
CA GLU A 125 13.03 7.38 5.42
C GLU A 125 13.02 8.58 6.39
N GLY A 126 14.13 9.31 6.46
CA GLY A 126 14.24 10.57 7.20
C GLY A 126 13.17 11.58 6.76
N LYS A 127 13.03 11.80 5.46
CA LYS A 127 12.04 12.73 4.90
C LYS A 127 10.60 12.30 5.12
N PHE A 128 10.30 11.01 5.02
CA PHE A 128 8.99 10.48 5.38
C PHE A 128 8.67 10.70 6.86
N ARG A 129 9.64 10.47 7.75
CA ARG A 129 9.47 10.70 9.18
C ARG A 129 9.20 12.17 9.47
N GLU A 130 9.96 13.07 8.87
CA GLU A 130 9.75 14.50 9.06
C GLU A 130 8.41 14.96 8.48
N ALA A 131 8.02 14.48 7.29
CA ALA A 131 6.73 14.82 6.70
C ALA A 131 5.54 14.20 7.45
N ARG A 132 5.74 13.06 8.10
CA ARG A 132 4.78 12.51 9.04
C ARG A 132 4.60 13.46 10.23
N LEU A 133 5.70 13.91 10.84
CA LEU A 133 5.65 14.82 11.99
C LEU A 133 5.13 16.22 11.65
N ALA A 134 5.45 16.74 10.46
CA ALA A 134 5.12 18.11 10.06
C ALA A 134 3.68 18.26 9.57
N PHE A 135 3.12 17.21 8.96
CA PHE A 135 1.83 17.31 8.25
C PHE A 135 0.74 16.37 8.80
N ASP A 136 1.08 15.32 9.57
CA ASP A 136 0.05 14.64 10.33
C ASP A 136 -0.24 15.49 11.57
N GLN A 137 -1.49 15.91 11.70
CA GLN A 137 -1.97 16.30 13.02
C GLN A 137 -1.96 15.03 13.86
N LEU A 138 -1.09 15.01 14.86
CA LEU A 138 -1.08 13.93 15.84
C LEU A 138 -2.06 14.30 16.96
N ASP A 139 -2.86 13.32 17.38
CA ASP A 139 -3.66 13.43 18.60
C ASP A 139 -2.74 13.60 19.83
N ALA A 140 -3.32 13.88 21.00
CA ALA A 140 -2.56 14.01 22.25
C ALA A 140 -1.74 12.76 22.62
N SER A 141 -1.99 11.62 21.95
CA SER A 141 -1.28 10.35 22.13
C SER A 141 -0.23 10.10 21.04
N GLY A 142 0.05 11.06 20.16
CA GLY A 142 1.05 10.93 19.09
C GLY A 142 0.59 10.08 17.90
N ARG A 143 -0.71 9.86 17.71
CA ARG A 143 -1.28 9.07 16.60
C ARG A 143 -1.92 9.97 15.54
N PRO A 144 -1.95 9.59 14.25
CA PRO A 144 -2.62 10.38 13.23
C PRO A 144 -4.08 10.65 13.60
N VAL A 145 -4.54 11.90 13.43
CA VAL A 145 -5.93 12.27 13.63
C VAL A 145 -6.78 11.56 12.58
N THR A 146 -7.85 10.92 13.04
CA THR A 146 -8.80 10.20 12.20
C THR A 146 -10.20 10.79 12.33
N GLN A 147 -11.03 10.48 11.34
CA GLN A 147 -12.45 10.78 11.37
C GLN A 147 -13.24 9.58 10.83
N THR A 148 -14.36 9.27 11.47
CA THR A 148 -15.34 8.34 10.92
C THR A 148 -16.18 9.06 9.87
N ILE A 149 -16.20 8.50 8.66
CA ILE A 149 -17.03 8.93 7.55
C ILE A 149 -18.02 7.84 7.16
N GLY A 150 -19.12 8.20 6.51
CA GLY A 150 -20.14 7.22 6.15
C GLY A 150 -21.03 7.63 4.99
N ILE A 151 -21.53 6.62 4.27
CA ILE A 151 -22.51 6.77 3.20
C ILE A 151 -23.63 5.74 3.36
N ALA A 152 -24.87 6.19 3.21
CA ALA A 152 -26.06 5.35 3.32
C ALA A 152 -26.50 4.79 1.96
N ILE A 153 -26.95 3.54 1.99
CA ILE A 153 -27.46 2.77 0.86
C ILE A 153 -28.90 2.36 1.23
N PRO A 154 -29.89 3.26 1.05
CA PRO A 154 -31.27 3.00 1.42
C PRO A 154 -31.83 1.80 0.65
N LYS A 155 -32.59 0.94 1.33
CA LYS A 155 -33.34 -0.13 0.66
C LYS A 155 -34.50 0.46 -0.11
N PRO A 156 -34.69 0.14 -1.40
CA PRO A 156 -35.85 0.60 -2.16
C PRO A 156 -37.16 0.26 -1.45
N GLU A 157 -38.09 1.22 -1.39
CA GLU A 157 -39.40 1.04 -0.74
C GLU A 157 -40.23 -0.11 -1.32
N SER A 158 -40.03 -0.43 -2.60
CA SER A 158 -40.64 -1.59 -3.26
C SER A 158 -40.24 -2.93 -2.63
N LEU A 159 -39.10 -2.96 -1.93
CA LEU A 159 -38.58 -4.14 -1.23
C LEU A 159 -38.88 -4.12 0.27
N TRP A 160 -39.63 -3.12 0.75
CA TRP A 160 -40.00 -3.03 2.15
C TRP A 160 -41.11 -4.04 2.47
N THR A 161 -40.95 -4.70 3.62
CA THR A 161 -41.96 -5.60 4.19
C THR A 161 -43.01 -4.80 4.96
N ASP A 162 -44.16 -5.41 5.26
CA ASP A 162 -45.21 -4.71 6.02
C ASP A 162 -44.76 -4.38 7.46
N SER A 163 -43.86 -5.19 8.03
CA SER A 163 -43.16 -4.89 9.29
C SER A 163 -42.28 -3.65 9.22
N MET A 164 -41.75 -3.31 8.04
CA MET A 164 -40.96 -2.08 7.83
C MET A 164 -41.85 -0.84 7.73
N ARG A 165 -43.00 -0.97 7.05
CA ARG A 165 -43.95 0.14 6.84
C ARG A 165 -44.69 0.58 8.11
N GLY A 166 -44.75 -0.28 9.13
CA GLY A 166 -45.46 -0.01 10.39
C GLY A 166 -44.61 0.63 11.49
N LEU A 167 -43.29 0.77 11.30
CA LEU A 167 -42.41 1.42 12.27
C LEU A 167 -42.45 2.95 12.08
N PRO A 168 -42.33 3.76 13.15
CA PRO A 168 -42.16 5.21 13.01
C PRO A 168 -40.99 5.49 12.05
N PRO A 169 -40.92 6.65 11.40
CA PRO A 169 -39.75 7.04 10.60
C PRO A 169 -38.54 7.27 11.54
N SER A 170 -37.99 6.20 12.09
CA SER A 170 -36.73 6.16 12.82
C SER A 170 -35.55 6.07 11.85
N TYR A 171 -35.83 5.82 10.57
CA TYR A 171 -34.89 6.05 9.48
C TYR A 171 -34.86 7.55 9.15
N ALA A 172 -34.31 8.32 10.08
CA ALA A 172 -33.92 9.70 9.81
C ALA A 172 -32.53 9.64 9.20
N HIS A 173 -32.44 9.90 7.90
CA HIS A 173 -31.19 9.82 7.14
C HIS A 173 -30.16 10.82 7.68
N THR A 174 -29.31 10.32 8.59
CA THR A 174 -28.22 11.10 9.18
C THR A 174 -27.01 11.13 8.26
N TYR A 175 -26.80 10.07 7.48
CA TYR A 175 -25.71 9.97 6.50
C TYR A 175 -26.18 10.36 5.10
N ARG A 176 -25.24 10.81 4.26
CA ARG A 176 -25.54 11.10 2.85
C ARG A 176 -25.92 9.81 2.14
N GLU A 177 -27.04 9.82 1.43
CA GLU A 177 -27.50 8.66 0.67
C GLU A 177 -26.89 8.59 -0.73
N LEU A 178 -26.62 7.37 -1.18
CA LEU A 178 -26.42 7.09 -2.59
C LEU A 178 -27.69 7.41 -3.41
N SER A 179 -27.48 7.73 -4.69
CA SER A 179 -28.60 7.94 -5.62
C SER A 179 -29.55 6.73 -5.60
N PRO A 180 -30.88 6.93 -5.74
CA PRO A 180 -31.85 5.84 -5.71
C PRO A 180 -31.55 4.71 -6.70
N SER A 181 -31.04 5.05 -7.88
CA SER A 181 -30.63 4.06 -8.90
C SER A 181 -29.43 3.22 -8.47
N ALA A 182 -28.42 3.83 -7.84
CA ALA A 182 -27.24 3.10 -7.36
C ALA A 182 -27.63 2.18 -6.19
N SER A 183 -28.43 2.69 -5.25
CA SER A 183 -28.95 1.91 -4.14
C SER A 183 -29.79 0.72 -4.62
N ALA A 184 -30.71 0.94 -5.57
CA ALA A 184 -31.50 -0.14 -6.15
C ALA A 184 -30.64 -1.21 -6.85
N ALA A 185 -29.56 -0.83 -7.54
CA ALA A 185 -28.66 -1.77 -8.18
C ALA A 185 -27.90 -2.64 -7.16
N ILE A 186 -27.46 -2.05 -6.04
CA ILE A 186 -26.80 -2.77 -4.94
C ILE A 186 -27.77 -3.78 -4.30
N TRP A 187 -28.99 -3.34 -3.98
CA TRP A 187 -30.01 -4.22 -3.39
C TRP A 187 -30.46 -5.33 -4.35
N ALA A 188 -30.54 -5.04 -5.65
CA ALA A 188 -30.83 -6.07 -6.66
C ALA A 188 -29.72 -7.14 -6.72
N ALA A 189 -28.44 -6.74 -6.59
CA ALA A 189 -27.33 -7.69 -6.51
C ALA A 189 -27.38 -8.53 -5.23
N ILE A 190 -27.73 -7.92 -4.08
CA ILE A 190 -27.92 -8.63 -2.80
C ILE A 190 -29.03 -9.69 -2.89
N GLN A 191 -30.11 -9.40 -3.60
CA GLN A 191 -31.26 -10.31 -3.74
C GLN A 191 -31.04 -11.40 -4.80
N ASP A 192 -30.06 -11.23 -5.69
CA ASP A 192 -29.82 -12.12 -6.83
C ASP A 192 -29.52 -13.55 -6.34
N PRO A 193 -30.36 -14.55 -6.70
CA PRO A 193 -30.11 -15.94 -6.33
C PRO A 193 -28.83 -16.51 -6.93
N ALA A 194 -28.27 -15.91 -7.99
CA ALA A 194 -27.00 -16.31 -8.58
C ALA A 194 -25.77 -15.78 -7.81
N GLY A 195 -25.96 -14.94 -6.79
CA GLY A 195 -24.87 -14.41 -5.96
C GLY A 195 -24.01 -13.37 -6.69
N LYS A 196 -24.64 -12.50 -7.48
CA LYS A 196 -23.93 -11.43 -8.20
C LYS A 196 -23.29 -10.45 -7.20
N PRO A 197 -22.00 -10.08 -7.36
CA PRO A 197 -21.38 -9.11 -6.47
C PRO A 197 -22.06 -7.75 -6.58
N ALA A 198 -22.19 -7.07 -5.44
CA ALA A 198 -22.71 -5.71 -5.38
C ALA A 198 -21.56 -4.72 -5.60
N GLU A 199 -21.72 -3.82 -6.58
CA GLU A 199 -20.75 -2.77 -6.88
C GLU A 199 -21.23 -1.44 -6.27
N ILE A 200 -20.34 -0.79 -5.53
CA ILE A 200 -20.48 0.56 -5.03
C ILE A 200 -19.40 1.44 -5.65
N THR A 201 -19.81 2.59 -6.19
CA THR A 201 -18.89 3.65 -6.62
C THR A 201 -19.02 4.81 -5.66
N ILE A 202 -17.93 5.17 -4.99
CA ILE A 202 -17.87 6.29 -4.04
C ILE A 202 -17.09 7.42 -4.72
N SER A 203 -17.78 8.53 -4.97
CA SER A 203 -17.14 9.74 -5.47
C SER A 203 -16.68 10.64 -4.31
N PRO A 204 -15.72 11.55 -4.54
CA PRO A 204 -15.36 12.53 -3.54
C PRO A 204 -16.55 13.39 -3.08
N ASP A 205 -17.47 13.74 -3.99
CA ASP A 205 -18.69 14.48 -3.63
C ASP A 205 -19.53 13.75 -2.59
N ASP A 206 -19.47 12.42 -2.52
CA ASP A 206 -20.22 11.58 -1.57
C ASP A 206 -19.72 11.68 -0.14
N LEU A 207 -18.44 11.96 0.05
CA LEU A 207 -17.81 11.98 1.37
C LEU A 207 -17.51 13.39 1.88
N TYR A 208 -17.41 14.39 1.00
CA TYR A 208 -17.16 15.77 1.40
C TYR A 208 -18.45 16.55 1.61
N ARG A 209 -18.40 17.42 2.61
CA ARG A 209 -19.47 18.36 2.92
C ARG A 209 -19.50 19.46 1.87
N ARG A 210 -20.71 19.75 1.38
CA ARG A 210 -20.99 20.93 0.56
C ARG A 210 -21.34 22.10 1.47
N PHE A 211 -20.66 23.24 1.30
CA PHE A 211 -20.85 24.40 2.18
C PHE A 211 -22.30 24.91 2.21
N ASN A 212 -23.05 24.72 1.11
CA ASN A 212 -24.42 25.21 0.93
C ASN A 212 -25.50 24.15 1.19
N GLU A 213 -25.15 22.96 1.69
CA GLU A 213 -26.11 21.89 1.99
C GLU A 213 -26.10 21.54 3.50
N PRO A 214 -27.16 20.92 4.02
CA PRO A 214 -27.16 20.36 5.37
C PRO A 214 -25.97 19.41 5.55
N ALA A 215 -25.29 19.54 6.69
CA ALA A 215 -24.22 18.61 7.02
C ALA A 215 -24.83 17.25 7.36
N PHE A 216 -24.38 16.21 6.66
CA PHE A 216 -24.65 14.84 7.05
C PHE A 216 -23.60 14.37 8.07
N ALA A 217 -23.98 13.41 8.90
CA ALA A 217 -23.07 12.71 9.78
C ALA A 217 -21.96 12.03 8.96
N GLY A 218 -20.73 12.07 9.48
CA GLY A 218 -19.60 11.39 8.84
C GLY A 218 -19.18 11.98 7.49
N GLN A 219 -19.23 13.30 7.30
CA GLN A 219 -18.64 13.97 6.14
C GLN A 219 -17.30 14.64 6.44
N LEU A 220 -16.39 14.64 5.46
CA LEU A 220 -15.14 15.40 5.49
C LEU A 220 -15.39 16.86 5.16
N ASP A 221 -14.69 17.76 5.87
CA ASP A 221 -14.66 19.17 5.48
C ASP A 221 -13.69 19.37 4.30
N CYS A 222 -13.95 20.38 3.46
CA CYS A 222 -13.12 20.72 2.29
C CYS A 222 -11.65 21.07 2.61
N THR A 223 -11.31 21.25 3.88
CA THR A 223 -9.94 21.49 4.38
C THR A 223 -9.19 20.20 4.73
N ARG A 224 -9.90 19.07 4.83
CA ARG A 224 -9.37 17.73 5.14
C ARG A 224 -9.01 17.01 3.85
N MET A 225 -7.73 16.92 3.52
CA MET A 225 -7.16 16.32 2.32
C MET A 225 -6.65 14.90 2.58
N VAL A 226 -6.35 14.17 1.51
CA VAL A 226 -5.67 12.85 1.55
C VAL A 226 -6.35 11.86 2.51
N PRO A 227 -7.67 11.61 2.37
CA PRO A 227 -8.30 10.61 3.21
C PRO A 227 -7.80 9.22 2.82
N VAL A 228 -7.31 8.48 3.79
CA VAL A 228 -6.83 7.11 3.64
C VAL A 228 -7.56 6.24 4.66
N ILE A 229 -8.16 5.13 4.19
CA ILE A 229 -8.87 4.20 5.06
C ILE A 229 -7.88 3.60 6.07
N GLN A 230 -8.24 3.65 7.35
CA GLN A 230 -7.60 2.89 8.42
C GLN A 230 -8.39 1.63 8.75
N SER A 231 -9.71 1.73 8.71
CA SER A 231 -10.61 0.60 8.83
C SER A 231 -11.96 0.92 8.20
N ALA A 232 -12.73 -0.11 7.86
CA ALA A 232 -14.05 0.03 7.26
C ALA A 232 -14.98 -1.09 7.75
N ALA A 233 -16.28 -0.83 7.73
CA ALA A 233 -17.32 -1.78 8.10
C ALA A 233 -18.63 -1.49 7.33
N ILE A 234 -19.48 -2.50 7.23
CA ILE A 234 -20.88 -2.33 6.80
C ILE A 234 -21.75 -2.34 8.05
N PHE A 235 -22.56 -1.31 8.22
CA PHE A 235 -23.57 -1.25 9.27
C PHE A 235 -24.95 -1.45 8.66
N ALA A 236 -25.57 -2.60 8.94
CA ALA A 236 -26.94 -2.90 8.56
C ALA A 236 -27.91 -2.22 9.54
N VAL A 237 -28.66 -1.27 9.02
CA VAL A 237 -29.66 -0.52 9.78
C VAL A 237 -30.94 -1.33 9.86
N ASP A 238 -31.38 -1.63 11.07
CA ASP A 238 -32.65 -2.29 11.38
C ASP A 238 -33.50 -1.47 12.35
N GLY A 239 -34.68 -1.99 12.71
CA GLY A 239 -35.62 -1.34 13.63
C GLY A 239 -35.22 -1.37 15.11
N GLY A 240 -33.98 -1.73 15.46
CA GLY A 240 -33.50 -1.78 16.84
C GLY A 240 -33.92 -3.03 17.61
N ASN A 241 -34.02 -4.17 16.92
CA ASN A 241 -34.53 -5.40 17.51
C ASN A 241 -33.52 -6.03 18.52
N SER A 242 -34.03 -6.75 19.53
CA SER A 242 -33.21 -7.50 20.51
C SER A 242 -32.36 -8.61 19.88
N SER A 243 -32.67 -9.01 18.64
CA SER A 243 -31.87 -9.95 17.84
C SER A 243 -30.47 -9.43 17.47
N ASN A 244 -30.20 -8.13 17.64
CA ASN A 244 -28.93 -7.52 17.22
C ASN A 244 -27.74 -7.91 18.09
N ALA A 245 -27.95 -8.20 19.38
CA ALA A 245 -26.86 -8.61 20.25
C ALA A 245 -26.25 -9.95 19.80
N PRO A 246 -27.02 -11.05 19.64
CA PRO A 246 -26.48 -12.31 19.12
C PRO A 246 -25.81 -12.21 17.74
N LEU A 247 -26.31 -11.34 16.87
CA LEU A 247 -25.74 -11.14 15.53
C LEU A 247 -24.39 -10.43 15.59
N ASN A 248 -24.30 -9.40 16.41
CA ASN A 248 -23.06 -8.70 16.67
C ASN A 248 -22.08 -9.54 17.50
N ASP A 249 -22.52 -10.57 18.22
CA ASP A 249 -21.64 -11.53 18.92
C ASP A 249 -20.98 -12.55 17.95
N THR A 250 -21.46 -12.63 16.70
CA THR A 250 -20.87 -13.48 15.66
C THR A 250 -20.01 -12.65 14.72
N THR A 251 -18.80 -13.14 14.40
CA THR A 251 -17.95 -12.52 13.38
C THR A 251 -18.54 -12.74 11.99
N GLN A 252 -19.33 -11.77 11.53
CA GLN A 252 -19.86 -11.73 10.18
C GLN A 252 -19.04 -10.76 9.35
N THR A 253 -18.56 -11.22 8.20
CA THR A 253 -17.75 -10.40 7.31
C THR A 253 -18.13 -10.65 5.87
N VAL A 254 -18.05 -9.61 5.04
CA VAL A 254 -18.20 -9.71 3.60
C VAL A 254 -16.87 -9.52 2.89
N VAL A 255 -16.53 -10.44 1.99
CA VAL A 255 -15.35 -10.30 1.14
C VAL A 255 -15.60 -9.16 0.16
N THR A 256 -14.66 -8.21 0.14
CA THR A 256 -14.71 -6.98 -0.64
C THR A 256 -13.44 -6.84 -1.46
N PHE A 257 -13.60 -6.35 -2.68
CA PHE A 257 -12.52 -6.06 -3.61
C PHE A 257 -12.59 -4.58 -3.99
N SER A 258 -11.45 -3.90 -3.98
CA SER A 258 -11.31 -2.57 -4.58
C SER A 258 -10.92 -2.71 -6.05
N SER A 259 -11.24 -1.71 -6.88
CA SER A 259 -10.74 -1.61 -8.24
C SER A 259 -9.20 -1.58 -8.26
N ASP A 260 -8.63 -2.02 -9.36
CA ASP A 260 -7.22 -1.82 -9.69
C ASP A 260 -6.86 -0.33 -9.84
N GLU A 261 -7.77 0.50 -10.36
CA GLU A 261 -7.64 1.95 -10.38
C GLU A 261 -7.95 2.58 -9.01
N LEU A 262 -6.90 3.02 -8.30
CA LEU A 262 -6.97 3.66 -6.99
C LEU A 262 -6.82 5.18 -7.14
N VAL A 263 -7.84 5.93 -6.74
CA VAL A 263 -7.84 7.40 -6.87
C VAL A 263 -7.61 8.05 -5.51
N TYR A 264 -6.42 8.56 -5.24
CA TYR A 264 -6.09 9.25 -3.99
C TYR A 264 -6.30 10.76 -4.13
N GLY A 265 -7.11 11.36 -3.27
CA GLY A 265 -7.25 12.82 -3.22
C GLY A 265 -5.99 13.46 -2.66
N THR A 266 -5.35 14.39 -3.38
CA THR A 266 -4.19 15.15 -2.86
C THR A 266 -4.51 16.65 -2.80
N ALA A 267 -3.64 17.44 -2.16
CA ALA A 267 -3.76 18.89 -2.16
C ALA A 267 -3.70 19.50 -3.58
N ALA A 268 -3.01 18.84 -4.52
CA ALA A 268 -2.89 19.28 -5.91
C ALA A 268 -4.02 18.76 -6.82
N GLY A 269 -4.83 17.81 -6.35
CA GLY A 269 -5.83 17.11 -7.15
C GLY A 269 -5.85 15.59 -6.93
N PRO A 270 -6.85 14.88 -7.46
CA PRO A 270 -6.85 13.43 -7.44
C PRO A 270 -5.69 12.85 -8.25
N VAL A 271 -5.01 11.86 -7.69
CA VAL A 271 -3.94 11.09 -8.33
C VAL A 271 -4.42 9.66 -8.48
N ALA A 272 -4.56 9.21 -9.73
CA ALA A 272 -4.84 7.81 -10.03
C ALA A 272 -3.54 6.98 -9.99
N LEU A 273 -3.60 5.85 -9.30
CA LEU A 273 -2.56 4.84 -9.21
C LEU A 273 -3.14 3.47 -9.59
N MET A 274 -2.30 2.55 -10.05
CA MET A 274 -2.72 1.17 -10.30
C MET A 274 -2.26 0.23 -9.17
N GLY A 275 -3.22 -0.48 -8.58
CA GLY A 275 -3.00 -1.58 -7.65
C GLY A 275 -2.66 -2.86 -8.40
N ASN A 276 -1.36 -3.15 -8.56
CA ASN A 276 -0.91 -4.35 -9.27
C ASN A 276 -0.87 -5.61 -8.40
N ASN A 277 -1.14 -5.49 -7.09
CA ASN A 277 -1.12 -6.61 -6.15
C ASN A 277 -2.55 -6.95 -5.70
N PRO A 278 -3.15 -8.04 -6.21
CA PRO A 278 -4.52 -8.43 -5.88
C PRO A 278 -4.76 -8.67 -4.38
N SER A 279 -3.73 -9.08 -3.63
CA SER A 279 -3.87 -9.34 -2.19
C SER A 279 -4.05 -8.06 -1.37
N TRP A 280 -3.66 -6.90 -1.90
CA TRP A 280 -3.90 -5.60 -1.26
C TRP A 280 -5.28 -5.02 -1.59
N LEU A 281 -5.87 -5.48 -2.68
CA LEU A 281 -7.19 -5.02 -3.14
C LEU A 281 -8.33 -5.86 -2.57
N SER A 282 -8.04 -7.02 -1.98
CA SER A 282 -9.03 -7.92 -1.38
C SER A 282 -8.98 -7.83 0.14
N PHE A 283 -10.11 -7.56 0.78
CA PHE A 283 -10.24 -7.47 2.24
C PHE A 283 -11.65 -7.87 2.70
N SER A 284 -11.80 -8.16 3.99
CA SER A 284 -13.09 -8.54 4.57
C SER A 284 -13.65 -7.40 5.41
N LEU A 285 -14.85 -6.92 5.07
CA LEU A 285 -15.56 -5.89 5.83
C LEU A 285 -16.43 -6.55 6.91
N PRO A 286 -16.27 -6.21 8.20
CA PRO A 286 -17.19 -6.66 9.24
C PRO A 286 -18.58 -6.07 9.03
N ILE A 287 -19.61 -6.86 9.35
CA ILE A 287 -21.01 -6.45 9.32
C ILE A 287 -21.48 -6.23 10.76
N LEU A 288 -22.05 -5.06 11.03
CA LEU A 288 -22.63 -4.68 12.32
C LEU A 288 -24.12 -4.39 12.16
N TYR A 289 -24.91 -4.57 13.21
CA TYR A 289 -26.37 -4.40 13.19
C TYR A 289 -26.87 -3.45 14.28
N GLY A 290 -27.87 -2.62 13.94
CA GLY A 290 -28.54 -1.75 14.91
C GLY A 290 -29.35 -0.62 14.31
N LEU A 291 -29.74 0.31 15.19
CA LEU A 291 -30.36 1.58 14.80
C LEU A 291 -29.30 2.49 14.14
N GLU A 292 -29.74 3.31 13.17
CA GLU A 292 -28.87 4.27 12.49
C GLU A 292 -28.18 5.24 13.45
N GLY A 293 -28.90 5.74 14.46
CA GLY A 293 -28.35 6.66 15.47
C GLY A 293 -27.19 6.08 16.28
N ASP A 294 -27.08 4.74 16.36
CA ASP A 294 -26.01 4.06 17.08
C ASP A 294 -24.83 3.67 16.17
N ALA A 295 -24.94 3.88 14.86
CA ALA A 295 -24.01 3.33 13.87
C ALA A 295 -22.55 3.75 14.13
N GLN A 296 -22.31 5.05 14.36
CA GLN A 296 -20.98 5.58 14.64
C GLN A 296 -20.42 5.06 15.98
N ILE A 297 -21.25 5.02 17.02
CA ILE A 297 -20.84 4.57 18.35
C ILE A 297 -20.48 3.10 18.30
N LYS A 298 -21.34 2.23 17.74
CA LYS A 298 -21.08 0.80 17.61
C LYS A 298 -19.86 0.49 16.75
N TYR A 299 -19.66 1.24 15.67
CA TYR A 299 -18.48 1.09 14.83
C TYR A 299 -17.19 1.46 15.58
N THR A 300 -17.14 2.61 16.24
CA THR A 300 -15.92 3.09 16.92
C THR A 300 -15.58 2.32 18.19
N THR A 301 -16.60 1.92 18.96
CA THR A 301 -16.39 1.23 20.23
C THR A 301 -16.31 -0.29 20.09
N SER A 302 -16.82 -0.86 18.99
CA SER A 302 -16.97 -2.31 18.74
C SER A 302 -17.65 -3.03 19.92
N PRO A 303 -18.96 -3.38 19.84
CA PRO A 303 -19.63 -4.07 20.95
C PRO A 303 -18.92 -5.39 21.33
N PRO A 304 -19.00 -5.83 22.60
CA PRO A 304 -18.36 -7.07 23.03
C PRO A 304 -18.74 -8.25 22.13
N GLY A 305 -17.78 -9.00 21.60
CA GLY A 305 -18.03 -10.14 20.70
C GLY A 305 -18.06 -9.80 19.19
N ALA A 306 -18.18 -8.53 18.82
CA ALA A 306 -18.11 -8.10 17.43
C ALA A 306 -16.71 -8.29 16.84
N PRO A 307 -16.60 -8.63 15.54
CA PRO A 307 -15.32 -8.57 14.86
C PRO A 307 -14.79 -7.15 15.01
N ALA A 308 -13.54 -7.02 15.44
CA ALA A 308 -12.94 -5.71 15.67
C ALA A 308 -13.13 -4.86 14.41
N ALA A 309 -13.98 -3.83 14.48
CA ALA A 309 -14.21 -2.91 13.37
C ALA A 309 -12.90 -2.19 12.97
N ASN A 310 -11.88 -2.29 13.83
CA ASN A 310 -10.52 -1.77 13.68
C ASN A 310 -9.52 -2.80 13.12
N ALA A 311 -9.96 -3.95 12.59
CA ALA A 311 -9.07 -4.98 12.04
C ALA A 311 -8.37 -4.60 10.71
N GLY A 312 -8.28 -3.31 10.37
CA GLY A 312 -7.55 -2.84 9.20
C GLY A 312 -8.22 -3.14 7.86
N ALA A 313 -9.53 -3.36 7.82
CA ALA A 313 -10.23 -3.65 6.57
C ALA A 313 -10.10 -2.46 5.59
N GLY A 314 -9.52 -2.72 4.41
CA GLY A 314 -9.23 -1.69 3.41
C GLY A 314 -8.11 -0.71 3.79
N GLN A 315 -7.29 -1.03 4.79
CA GLN A 315 -6.25 -0.13 5.30
C GLN A 315 -5.27 0.31 4.19
N GLY A 316 -5.01 1.61 4.10
CA GLY A 316 -4.11 2.19 3.11
C GLY A 316 -4.75 2.50 1.75
N LEU A 317 -5.98 2.04 1.51
CA LEU A 317 -6.72 2.36 0.29
C LEU A 317 -7.36 3.75 0.39
N SER A 318 -7.59 4.35 -0.78
CA SER A 318 -8.44 5.54 -0.87
C SER A 318 -9.89 5.16 -0.59
N PRO A 319 -10.70 6.03 0.04
CA PRO A 319 -12.14 5.83 0.14
C PRO A 319 -12.90 6.14 -1.15
N PHE A 320 -12.21 6.64 -2.19
CA PHE A 320 -12.81 6.91 -3.50
C PHE A 320 -12.57 5.78 -4.48
N GLY A 321 -13.52 5.62 -5.39
CA GLY A 321 -13.44 4.65 -6.48
C GLY A 321 -14.49 3.57 -6.38
N LYS A 322 -14.21 2.43 -7.00
CA LYS A 322 -15.15 1.30 -7.06
C LYS A 322 -14.75 0.23 -6.07
N PHE A 323 -15.74 -0.27 -5.34
CA PHE A 323 -15.63 -1.44 -4.49
C PHE A 323 -16.70 -2.44 -4.88
N THR A 324 -16.35 -3.72 -4.94
CA THR A 324 -17.29 -4.81 -5.16
C THR A 324 -17.25 -5.71 -3.95
N PHE A 325 -18.37 -5.93 -3.30
CA PHE A 325 -18.47 -6.89 -2.21
C PHE A 325 -19.34 -8.07 -2.63
N SER A 326 -18.99 -9.25 -2.12
CA SER A 326 -19.80 -10.44 -2.28
C SER A 326 -21.19 -10.14 -1.73
N ALA A 327 -22.23 -10.35 -2.52
CA ALA A 327 -23.61 -10.27 -2.05
C ALA A 327 -23.88 -11.46 -1.12
N ASP A 328 -23.38 -11.40 0.11
CA ASP A 328 -23.62 -12.44 1.09
C ASP A 328 -25.08 -12.39 1.55
N LYS A 329 -25.90 -13.15 0.83
CA LYS A 329 -27.33 -13.25 1.04
C LYS A 329 -27.68 -13.73 2.44
N ALA A 330 -26.81 -14.51 3.09
CA ALA A 330 -27.07 -15.05 4.43
C ALA A 330 -27.12 -13.95 5.50
N HIS A 331 -26.45 -12.81 5.27
CA HIS A 331 -26.28 -11.75 6.26
C HIS A 331 -26.94 -10.43 5.84
N LEU A 332 -26.89 -10.08 4.55
CA LEU A 332 -27.37 -8.79 4.04
C LEU A 332 -28.81 -8.79 3.49
N ASP A 333 -29.34 -9.94 3.03
CA ASP A 333 -30.71 -10.04 2.50
C ASP A 333 -31.72 -10.40 3.60
N ARG A 334 -31.81 -9.55 4.63
CA ARG A 334 -32.77 -9.74 5.71
C ARG A 334 -34.01 -8.86 5.57
N PRO A 335 -35.19 -9.36 5.98
CA PRO A 335 -36.47 -8.65 5.81
C PRO A 335 -36.64 -7.44 6.75
N ASP A 336 -35.76 -7.29 7.74
CA ASP A 336 -35.76 -6.25 8.76
C ASP A 336 -34.68 -5.16 8.57
N ILE A 337 -33.83 -5.27 7.54
CA ILE A 337 -32.81 -4.24 7.22
C ILE A 337 -33.40 -3.16 6.30
N PHE A 338 -33.40 -1.91 6.77
CA PHE A 338 -33.89 -0.73 6.06
C PHE A 338 -32.83 -0.09 5.15
N ALA A 339 -31.56 -0.20 5.52
CA ALA A 339 -30.46 0.37 4.77
C ALA A 339 -29.13 -0.27 5.18
N LEU A 340 -28.12 -0.08 4.35
CA LEU A 340 -26.74 -0.33 4.72
C LEU A 340 -26.01 1.00 4.82
N ILE A 341 -25.11 1.14 5.79
CA ILE A 341 -24.21 2.29 5.89
C ILE A 341 -22.79 1.75 5.77
N VAL A 342 -22.04 2.23 4.79
CA VAL A 342 -20.60 1.93 4.69
C VAL A 342 -19.88 2.94 5.56
N LEU A 343 -19.34 2.49 6.69
CA LEU A 343 -18.58 3.30 7.63
C LEU A 343 -17.10 3.09 7.43
N MET A 344 -16.33 4.17 7.42
CA MET A 344 -14.88 4.14 7.26
C MET A 344 -14.24 5.08 8.28
N THR A 345 -13.22 4.62 8.98
CA THR A 345 -12.31 5.49 9.71
C THR A 345 -11.23 5.89 8.73
N VAL A 346 -11.15 7.17 8.41
CA VAL A 346 -10.11 7.72 7.55
C VAL A 346 -9.13 8.54 8.34
N GLU A 347 -7.85 8.31 8.09
CA GLU A 347 -6.79 9.26 8.38
C GLU A 347 -6.88 10.39 7.34
N TYR A 348 -6.77 11.63 7.77
CA TYR A 348 -6.81 12.78 6.87
C TYR A 348 -5.74 13.80 7.27
N ARG A 349 -5.48 14.75 6.36
CA ARG A 349 -4.54 15.85 6.57
C ARG A 349 -5.24 17.18 6.44
N ASN A 350 -5.07 18.06 7.41
CA ASN A 350 -5.52 19.44 7.23
C ASN A 350 -4.54 20.19 6.33
N ASN A 351 -5.07 20.92 5.34
CA ASN A 351 -4.23 21.82 4.57
C ASN A 351 -3.74 22.96 5.47
N THR A 352 -2.44 23.01 5.74
CA THR A 352 -1.80 23.95 6.68
C THR A 352 -1.91 25.41 6.22
N ASN A 353 -2.17 25.66 4.94
CA ASN A 353 -2.33 27.00 4.39
C ASN A 353 -3.79 27.48 4.35
N GLY A 354 -4.74 26.71 4.90
CA GLY A 354 -6.18 27.01 4.83
C GLY A 354 -6.77 26.87 3.42
N ALA A 355 -6.00 26.36 2.45
CA ALA A 355 -6.48 26.13 1.10
C ALA A 355 -7.43 24.92 1.06
N ILE A 356 -8.59 25.15 0.44
CA ILE A 356 -9.63 24.16 0.19
C ILE A 356 -9.26 23.23 -0.96
N ALA A 357 -9.92 22.07 -1.02
CA ALA A 357 -9.78 21.12 -2.11
C ALA A 357 -10.37 21.74 -3.39
N SER A 358 -9.56 22.50 -4.13
CA SER A 358 -9.99 23.24 -5.32
C SER A 358 -10.48 22.34 -6.47
N TRP A 359 -10.10 21.07 -6.44
CA TRP A 359 -10.56 20.02 -7.35
C TRP A 359 -11.97 19.49 -7.00
N LEU A 360 -12.50 19.80 -5.82
CA LEU A 360 -13.89 19.58 -5.45
C LEU A 360 -14.71 20.80 -5.89
N THR A 361 -15.60 20.60 -6.84
CA THR A 361 -16.42 21.66 -7.44
C THR A 361 -17.27 22.42 -6.43
N HIS A 362 -17.71 21.75 -5.37
CA HIS A 362 -18.58 22.28 -4.32
C HIS A 362 -17.83 22.93 -3.15
N CYS A 363 -16.50 22.86 -3.15
CA CYS A 363 -15.68 23.50 -2.12
C CYS A 363 -15.31 24.94 -2.50
N ASN A 364 -15.46 25.32 -3.77
CA ASN A 364 -15.11 26.64 -4.32
C ASN A 364 -16.25 27.65 -4.26
#